data_AF-A0A7R9WCD8-F1
#
_entry.id   AF-A0A7R9WCD8-F1
#
_cell.length_a   1.000
_cell.length_b   1.000
_cell.length_c   1.000
_cell.angle_alpha   90.00
_cell.angle_beta   90.00
_cell.angle_gamma   90.00
#
_symmetry.space_group_name_H-M   'P 1'
#
loop_
_entity.id
_entity.type
_entity.pdbx_description
1 polymer ?
#
loop_
_entity_poly.entity_id
_entity_poly.type
_entity_poly.pdbx_seq_one_letter_code
_entity_poly.pdbx_strand_id
1 'polypeptide(L)'
;HCDMNNLVPKYEDQYPKPDAQDFFLRRYVSAADPSLARRLDGEAVEGGEKEDMWKDFLSTARREVGKHALISHLGWAVWAMAQKRRGCGIEFDYGKYAQIRMEGYRLFKGWFWPKTSKGSGFSAK
;
A
#
# COMPACT_ATOMS: atom_id res chain seq x y z
N HIS A 1 -3.19 3.13 -9.79
CA HIS A 1 -2.80 2.25 -10.90
C HIS A 1 -1.41 2.70 -11.33
N CYS A 2 -0.38 1.88 -11.08
CA CYS A 2 0.97 2.16 -11.58
C CYS A 2 0.96 1.72 -13.04
N ASP A 3 0.73 2.68 -13.94
CA ASP A 3 0.62 2.43 -15.36
C ASP A 3 2.02 2.15 -15.92
N MET A 4 2.35 0.87 -16.01
CA MET A 4 3.64 0.36 -16.48
C MET A 4 3.74 0.44 -18.01
N ASN A 5 3.20 1.49 -18.64
CA ASN A 5 3.37 1.75 -20.06
C ASN A 5 4.87 1.77 -20.37
N ASN A 6 5.30 0.78 -21.16
CA ASN A 6 6.69 0.53 -21.55
C ASN A 6 7.63 0.00 -20.45
N LEU A 7 7.12 -0.67 -19.40
CA LEU A 7 7.96 -1.30 -18.38
C LEU A 7 8.92 -0.31 -17.69
N VAL A 8 8.49 0.94 -17.50
CA VAL A 8 9.28 1.96 -16.79
C VAL A 8 8.80 2.07 -15.34
N PRO A 9 9.62 1.70 -14.34
CA PRO A 9 9.23 1.80 -12.94
C PRO A 9 9.30 3.25 -12.44
N LYS A 10 8.23 4.02 -12.62
CA LYS A 10 8.09 5.35 -12.00
C LYS A 10 7.29 5.27 -10.72
N TYR A 11 7.76 4.47 -9.77
CA TYR A 11 7.01 4.19 -8.54
C TYR A 11 6.71 5.45 -7.73
N GLU A 12 7.64 6.39 -7.63
CA GLU A 12 7.46 7.62 -6.86
C GLU A 12 6.41 8.55 -7.47
N ASP A 13 6.33 8.58 -8.81
CA ASP A 13 5.42 9.45 -9.56
C ASP A 13 4.03 8.82 -9.71
N GLN A 14 3.98 7.51 -9.94
CA GLN A 14 2.75 6.79 -10.29
C GLN A 14 2.06 6.12 -9.10
N TYR A 15 2.78 5.90 -7.98
CA TYR A 15 2.12 5.40 -6.78
C TYR A 15 1.18 6.48 -6.22
N PRO A 16 -0.07 6.12 -5.87
CA PRO A 16 -1.06 7.11 -5.47
C PRO A 16 -0.56 7.91 -4.26
N LYS A 17 -0.65 9.23 -4.35
CA LYS A 17 -0.33 10.14 -3.24
C LYS A 17 -1.35 9.96 -2.10
N PRO A 18 -1.04 10.40 -0.87
CA PRO A 18 -1.92 10.23 0.29
C PRO A 18 -3.38 10.65 0.03
N ASP A 19 -3.61 11.81 -0.58
CA ASP A 19 -4.97 12.32 -0.86
C ASP A 19 -5.77 11.38 -1.78
N ALA A 20 -5.12 10.79 -2.78
CA ALA A 20 -5.75 9.84 -3.69
C ALA A 20 -6.05 8.50 -3.00
N GLN A 21 -5.16 8.05 -2.11
CA GLN A 21 -5.40 6.87 -1.27
C GLN A 21 -6.56 7.12 -0.31
N ASP A 22 -6.64 8.31 0.28
CA ASP A 22 -7.66 8.69 1.25
C ASP A 22 -9.03 8.83 0.61
N PHE A 23 -9.08 9.44 -0.57
CA PHE A 23 -10.28 9.47 -1.38
C PHE A 23 -10.82 8.05 -1.65
N PHE A 24 -9.94 7.14 -2.07
CA PHE A 24 -10.32 5.75 -2.33
C PHE A 24 -10.77 5.03 -1.05
N LEU A 25 -9.96 5.08 0.01
CA LEU A 25 -10.22 4.36 1.27
C LEU A 25 -11.51 4.84 1.94
N ARG A 26 -11.77 6.15 1.94
CA ARG A 26 -12.99 6.71 2.51
C ARG A 26 -14.22 6.17 1.77
N ARG A 27 -14.20 6.18 0.44
CA ARG A 27 -15.28 5.62 -0.40
C ARG A 27 -15.43 4.11 -0.22
N TYR A 28 -14.31 3.39 -0.14
CA TYR A 28 -14.31 1.94 0.09
C TYR A 28 -14.97 1.59 1.42
N VAL A 29 -14.59 2.27 2.52
CA VAL A 29 -15.19 2.04 3.84
C VAL A 29 -16.67 2.39 3.84
N SER A 30 -17.07 3.53 3.28
CA SER A 30 -18.49 3.90 3.19
C SER A 30 -19.34 2.87 2.44
N ALA A 31 -18.77 2.17 1.45
CA ALA A 31 -19.46 1.15 0.68
C ALA A 31 -19.43 -0.24 1.35
N ALA A 32 -18.28 -0.63 1.90
CA ALA A 32 -18.04 -1.96 2.46
C ALA A 32 -18.57 -2.10 3.90
N ASP A 33 -18.49 -1.02 4.70
CA ASP A 33 -18.98 -0.97 6.07
C ASP A 33 -19.55 0.43 6.39
N PRO A 34 -20.83 0.68 6.01
CA PRO A 34 -21.51 1.94 6.31
C PRO A 34 -21.61 2.25 7.81
N SER A 35 -21.56 1.23 8.68
CA SER A 35 -21.67 1.41 10.13
C SER A 35 -20.37 1.99 10.71
N LEU A 36 -19.22 1.48 10.26
CA LEU A 36 -17.91 2.05 10.59
C LEU A 36 -17.79 3.46 10.03
N ALA A 37 -18.26 3.71 8.80
CA ALA A 37 -18.25 5.05 8.22
C ALA A 37 -19.04 6.06 9.08
N ARG A 38 -20.26 5.71 9.54
CA ARG A 38 -21.04 6.57 10.45
C ARG A 38 -20.32 6.85 11.77
N ARG A 39 -19.67 5.84 12.34
CA ARG A 39 -18.85 6.01 13.55
C ARG A 39 -17.70 6.98 13.30
N LEU A 40 -16.98 6.84 12.19
CA LEU A 40 -15.87 7.71 11.79
C LEU A 40 -16.33 9.14 11.45
N ASP A 41 -17.52 9.30 10.87
CA ASP A 41 -18.16 10.61 10.63
C ASP A 41 -18.63 11.29 11.94
N GLY A 42 -18.52 10.59 13.08
CA GLY A 42 -18.78 11.14 14.40
C GLY A 42 -20.26 11.26 14.72
N GLU A 43 -20.98 10.12 14.78
CA GLU A 43 -22.20 10.06 15.60
C GLU A 43 -21.89 10.73 16.95
N ALA A 44 -22.60 11.83 17.18
CA ALA A 44 -22.22 12.90 18.10
C ALA A 44 -22.10 12.40 19.54
N VAL A 45 -20.87 12.20 20.02
CA VAL A 45 -20.62 12.10 21.46
C VAL A 45 -20.50 13.53 21.98
N GLU A 46 -21.50 13.97 22.75
CA GLU A 46 -21.50 15.29 23.40
C GLU A 46 -20.23 15.46 24.25
N GLY A 47 -19.44 16.51 23.95
CA GLY A 47 -18.40 17.02 24.85
C GLY A 47 -16.95 16.56 24.61
N GLY A 48 -16.64 15.81 23.56
CA GLY A 48 -15.25 15.43 23.22
C GLY A 48 -14.63 16.33 22.15
N GLU A 49 -13.33 16.63 22.26
CA GLU A 49 -12.55 17.20 21.16
C GLU A 49 -12.71 16.28 19.94
N LYS A 50 -13.28 16.81 18.85
CA LYS A 50 -13.37 16.10 17.56
C LYS A 50 -11.98 16.00 16.95
N GLU A 51 -11.13 15.15 17.50
CA GLU A 51 -9.98 14.66 16.77
C GLU A 51 -10.54 13.95 15.53
N ASP A 52 -10.03 14.32 14.35
CA ASP A 52 -10.55 13.85 13.08
C ASP A 52 -10.29 12.34 12.96
N MET A 53 -11.22 11.51 13.46
CA MET A 53 -11.06 10.06 13.51
C MET A 53 -10.83 9.47 12.12
N TRP A 54 -11.33 10.13 11.06
CA TRP A 54 -11.00 9.76 9.69
C TRP A 54 -9.52 9.92 9.40
N LYS A 55 -8.88 11.00 9.83
CA LYS A 55 -7.46 11.23 9.60
C LYS A 55 -6.59 10.12 10.18
N ASP A 56 -6.84 9.71 11.41
CA ASP A 56 -6.08 8.65 12.08
C ASP A 56 -6.37 7.27 11.49
N PHE A 57 -7.64 6.99 11.22
CA PHE A 57 -8.06 5.76 10.56
C PHE A 57 -7.41 5.64 9.18
N LEU A 58 -7.49 6.68 8.34
CA LEU A 58 -6.95 6.68 6.99
C LEU A 58 -5.42 6.57 7.01
N SER A 59 -4.75 7.29 7.90
CA SER A 59 -3.29 7.18 8.09
C SER A 59 -2.87 5.75 8.42
N THR A 60 -3.58 5.12 9.36
CA THR A 60 -3.33 3.72 9.75
C THR A 60 -3.63 2.76 8.62
N ALA A 61 -4.80 2.89 7.97
CA ALA A 61 -5.23 2.05 6.88
C ALA A 61 -4.26 2.10 5.69
N ARG A 62 -3.79 3.29 5.28
CA ARG A 62 -2.78 3.45 4.22
C ARG A 62 -1.50 2.67 4.56
N ARG A 63 -1.03 2.77 5.81
CA ARG A 63 0.17 2.06 6.26
C ARG A 63 -0.03 0.55 6.20
N GLU A 64 -1.13 0.03 6.73
CA GLU A 64 -1.39 -1.41 6.77
C GLU A 64 -1.65 -2.00 5.38
N VAL A 65 -2.39 -1.29 4.52
CA VAL A 65 -2.59 -1.67 3.11
C VAL A 65 -1.26 -1.63 2.37
N GLY A 66 -0.44 -0.60 2.58
CA GLY A 66 0.87 -0.45 1.96
C GLY A 66 1.82 -1.62 2.24
N LYS A 67 1.75 -2.24 3.42
CA LYS A 67 2.52 -3.46 3.73
C LYS A 67 2.21 -4.62 2.79
N HIS A 68 0.97 -4.72 2.29
CA HIS A 68 0.57 -5.77 1.36
C HIS A 68 1.10 -5.54 -0.07
N ALA A 69 1.56 -4.32 -0.38
CA ALA A 69 2.21 -4.04 -1.66
C ALA A 69 3.49 -4.88 -1.86
N LEU A 70 4.24 -5.19 -0.78
CA LEU A 70 5.42 -6.06 -0.85
C LEU A 70 5.05 -7.45 -1.37
N ILE A 71 4.01 -8.05 -0.80
CA ILE A 71 3.53 -9.39 -1.19
C ILE A 71 3.06 -9.36 -2.65
N SER A 72 2.35 -8.29 -3.05
CA SER A 72 1.97 -8.08 -4.44
C SER A 72 3.19 -8.03 -5.37
N HIS A 73 4.22 -7.25 -5.05
CA HIS A 73 5.44 -7.20 -5.87
C HIS A 73 6.12 -8.57 -6.00
N LEU A 74 6.28 -9.30 -4.90
CA LEU A 74 6.89 -10.62 -4.90
C LEU A 74 6.06 -11.64 -5.69
N GLY A 75 4.75 -11.70 -5.45
CA GLY A 75 3.85 -12.64 -6.13
C GLY A 75 3.84 -12.44 -7.64
N TRP A 76 3.75 -11.19 -8.10
CA TRP A 76 3.77 -10.88 -9.53
C TRP A 76 5.15 -11.11 -10.18
N ALA A 77 6.26 -10.97 -9.44
CA ALA A 77 7.58 -11.33 -9.94
C ALA A 77 7.72 -12.84 -10.16
N VAL A 78 7.30 -13.65 -9.19
CA VAL A 78 7.32 -15.12 -9.28
C VAL A 78 6.40 -15.60 -10.40
N TRP A 79 5.20 -15.05 -10.49
CA TRP A 79 4.26 -15.35 -11.57
C TRP A 79 4.86 -15.09 -12.94
N ALA A 80 5.50 -13.94 -13.14
CA ALA A 80 6.11 -13.59 -14.43
C ALA A 80 7.24 -14.54 -14.82
N MET A 81 8.09 -14.96 -13.87
CA MET A 81 9.12 -15.97 -14.14
C MET A 81 8.54 -17.33 -14.52
N ALA A 82 7.44 -17.74 -13.89
CA ALA A 82 6.74 -18.96 -14.26
C ALA A 82 6.17 -18.87 -15.69
N GLN A 83 5.59 -17.73 -16.07
CA GLN A 83 5.07 -17.50 -17.42
C GLN A 83 6.17 -17.49 -18.48
N LYS A 84 7.33 -16.88 -18.19
CA LYS A 84 8.51 -16.92 -19.05
C LYS A 84 8.94 -18.36 -19.34
N ARG A 85 9.01 -19.20 -18.30
CA ARG A 85 9.42 -20.61 -18.43
C ARG A 85 8.41 -21.45 -19.22
N ARG A 86 7.12 -21.15 -19.09
CA ARG A 86 6.05 -21.87 -19.80
C ARG A 86 5.97 -21.54 -21.29
N GLY A 87 6.69 -20.52 -21.77
CA GLY A 87 6.62 -20.09 -23.17
C GLY A 87 5.24 -19.53 -23.52
N CYS A 88 4.68 -18.68 -22.64
CA CYS A 88 3.41 -18.00 -22.89
C CYS A 88 3.41 -17.29 -24.25
N GLY A 89 2.42 -17.54 -25.10
CA GLY A 89 2.32 -16.98 -26.46
C GLY A 89 1.96 -15.49 -26.53
N ILE A 90 2.10 -14.76 -25.43
CA ILE A 90 1.89 -13.32 -25.37
C ILE A 90 3.25 -12.64 -25.58
N GLU A 91 3.29 -11.67 -26.49
CA GLU A 91 4.46 -10.81 -26.72
C GLU A 91 4.64 -9.83 -25.55
N PHE A 92 5.25 -10.33 -24.48
CA PHE A 92 5.49 -9.58 -23.25
C PHE A 92 6.82 -9.98 -22.62
N ASP A 93 7.66 -9.01 -22.26
CA ASP A 93 8.92 -9.30 -21.57
C ASP A 93 8.69 -9.59 -20.08
N TYR A 94 8.31 -10.84 -19.82
CA TYR A 94 8.13 -11.38 -18.48
C TYR A 94 9.39 -11.27 -17.61
N GLY A 95 10.58 -11.36 -18.20
CA GLY A 95 11.84 -11.29 -17.47
C GLY A 95 12.09 -9.87 -16.95
N LYS A 96 11.95 -8.88 -17.84
CA LYS A 96 12.05 -7.47 -17.47
C LYS A 96 10.97 -7.07 -16.49
N TYR A 97 9.73 -7.52 -16.68
CA TYR A 97 8.66 -7.28 -15.72
C TYR A 97 8.99 -7.85 -14.34
N ALA A 98 9.46 -9.10 -14.24
CA ALA A 98 9.86 -9.70 -12.96
C ALA A 98 10.95 -8.89 -12.24
N GLN A 99 11.98 -8.44 -12.98
CA GLN A 99 13.03 -7.58 -12.43
C GLN A 99 12.43 -6.30 -11.84
N ILE A 100 11.58 -5.61 -12.60
CA ILE A 100 10.96 -4.36 -12.17
C ILE A 100 10.09 -4.57 -10.91
N ARG A 101 9.35 -5.67 -10.84
CA ARG A 101 8.55 -6.00 -9.65
C ARG A 101 9.45 -6.20 -8.43
N MET A 102 10.64 -6.80 -8.58
CA MET A 102 11.60 -6.94 -7.49
C MET A 102 12.28 -5.62 -7.09
N GLU A 103 12.46 -4.68 -8.02
CA GLU A 103 12.88 -3.31 -7.70
C GLU A 103 11.81 -2.60 -6.85
N GLY A 104 10.53 -2.71 -7.23
CA GLY A 104 9.40 -2.23 -6.44
C GLY A 104 9.36 -2.87 -5.04
N TYR A 105 9.55 -4.19 -4.94
CA TYR A 105 9.64 -4.87 -3.65
C TYR A 105 10.67 -4.23 -2.70
N ARG A 106 11.87 -3.91 -3.20
CA ARG A 106 12.94 -3.28 -2.40
C ARG A 106 12.54 -1.89 -1.93
N LEU A 107 11.99 -1.07 -2.82
CA LEU A 107 11.54 0.30 -2.51
C LEU A 107 10.45 0.28 -1.43
N PHE A 108 9.41 -0.52 -1.64
CA PHE A 108 8.25 -0.61 -0.76
C PHE A 108 8.58 -1.22 0.59
N LYS A 109 9.55 -2.14 0.64
CA LYS A 109 10.10 -2.63 1.91
C LYS A 109 10.72 -1.49 2.72
N GLY A 110 11.43 -0.57 2.08
CA GLY A 110 11.94 0.64 2.74
C GLY A 110 10.83 1.53 3.28
N TRP A 111 9.75 1.73 2.52
CA TRP A 111 8.64 2.62 2.91
C TRP A 111 7.76 2.06 4.03
N PHE A 112 7.40 0.77 3.96
CA PHE A 112 6.37 0.19 4.83
C PHE A 112 6.91 -0.76 5.91
N TRP A 113 8.17 -1.18 5.79
CA TRP A 113 8.87 -2.05 6.74
C TRP A 113 10.26 -1.49 7.08
N PRO A 114 10.37 -0.24 7.54
CA PRO A 114 11.66 0.32 7.94
C PRO A 114 12.26 -0.55 9.04
N LYS A 115 13.57 -0.80 8.97
CA LYS A 115 14.28 -1.47 10.06
C LYS A 115 14.08 -0.61 11.31
N THR A 116 13.42 -1.14 12.33
CA THR A 116 13.40 -0.51 13.64
C THR A 116 14.85 -0.29 14.07
N SER A 117 15.29 0.96 14.15
CA SER A 117 16.51 1.29 14.87
C SER A 117 16.34 0.73 16.28
N LYS A 118 17.32 -0.05 16.73
CA LYS A 118 17.30 -0.69 18.04
C LYS A 118 17.11 0.37 19.14
N GLY A 119 16.12 0.10 20.00
CA GLY A 119 15.80 0.66 21.31
C GLY A 119 16.58 1.87 21.84
N SER A 120 15.87 2.98 22.05
CA SER A 120 16.11 3.81 23.23
C SER A 120 15.75 2.98 24.47
N GLY A 121 16.75 2.73 25.31
CA GLY A 121 16.64 1.90 26.50
C GLY A 121 15.51 2.35 27.43
N PHE A 122 14.61 1.43 27.73
CA PHE A 122 13.80 1.49 28.93
C PHE A 122 14.74 1.22 30.13
N SER A 123 15.25 2.29 30.75
CA SER A 123 16.00 2.21 32.00
C SER A 123 14.99 2.27 33.15
N ALA A 124 14.64 1.10 33.69
CA ALA A 124 14.02 1.03 35.01
C ALA A 124 15.11 1.22 36.07
N LYS A 125 15.08 2.36 36.75
CA LYS A 125 15.53 2.52 38.13
C LYS A 125 14.55 3.44 38.84
#